data_AF-A0A822EBZ1-F1
#
_entry.id   AF-A0A822EBZ1-F1
#
_cell.length_a   1.000
_cell.length_b   1.000
_cell.length_c   1.000
_cell.angle_alpha   90.00
_cell.angle_beta   90.00
_cell.angle_gamma   90.00
#
_symmetry.space_group_name_H-M   'P 1'
#
loop_
_entity.id
_entity.type
_entity.pdbx_description
1 polymer ?
#
loop_
_entity_poly.entity_id
_entity_poly.type
_entity_poly.pdbx_seq_one_letter_code
_entity_poly.pdbx_strand_id
1 'polypeptide(L)'
;QRPSKSFWVILRLVLFVLVIEFIEAVETALTVPILTSLHVDESYYSMAWLISPILGFFFQPIVGMWSDTCKCQWGRRRPFILAFAIGAYI
;
A
#
# COMPACT_ATOMS: atom_id res chain seq x y z
N GLN A 1 8.68 -8.07 25.41
CA GLN A 1 8.92 -6.64 25.69
C GLN A 1 9.12 -5.93 24.36
N ARG A 2 8.16 -5.12 23.89
CA ARG A 2 8.29 -4.37 22.62
C ARG A 2 9.33 -3.26 22.86
N PRO A 3 10.42 -3.16 22.07
CA PRO A 3 11.40 -2.11 22.29
C PRO A 3 10.70 -0.75 22.17
N SER A 4 10.88 0.11 23.17
CA SER A 4 10.48 1.53 23.11
C SER A 4 11.16 2.14 21.89
N LYS A 5 10.44 2.24 20.77
CA LYS A 5 10.97 2.90 19.57
C LYS A 5 10.98 4.38 19.86
N SER A 6 12.13 5.01 19.65
CA SER A 6 12.32 6.45 19.84
C SER A 6 11.21 7.23 19.14
N PHE A 7 10.68 8.25 19.80
CA PHE A 7 9.65 9.15 19.27
C PHE A 7 9.96 9.61 17.83
N TRP A 8 11.23 9.89 17.55
CA TRP A 8 11.73 10.28 16.22
C TRP A 8 11.52 9.22 15.14
N VAL A 9 11.59 7.94 15.49
CA VAL A 9 11.33 6.84 14.54
C VAL A 9 9.85 6.78 14.19
N ILE A 10 8.97 6.94 15.18
CA ILE A 10 7.53 6.95 14.97
C ILE A 10 7.14 8.18 14.15
N LEU A 11 7.69 9.36 14.49
CA LEU A 11 7.45 10.60 13.75
C LEU A 11 7.83 10.47 12.28
N ARG A 12 9.01 9.90 11.96
CA ARG A 12 9.43 9.67 10.57
C ARG A 12 8.50 8.71 9.82
N LEU A 13 8.03 7.65 10.49
CA LEU A 13 7.08 6.71 9.88
C LEU A 13 5.73 7.37 9.60
N VAL A 14 5.23 8.19 10.52
CA VAL A 14 3.96 8.91 10.34
C VAL A 14 4.07 9.92 9.22
N LEU A 15 5.15 10.69 9.15
CA LEU A 15 5.39 11.63 8.05
C LEU A 15 5.43 10.93 6.69
N PHE A 16 6.05 9.74 6.63
CA PHE A 16 6.08 8.95 5.39
C PHE A 16 4.69 8.48 4.97
N VAL A 17 3.90 7.94 5.90
CA VAL A 17 2.51 7.54 5.62
C VAL A 17 1.68 8.75 5.18
N LEU A 18 1.82 9.88 5.86
CA LEU A 18 1.09 11.11 5.51
C LEU A 18 1.30 11.54 4.06
N VAL A 19 2.54 11.45 3.55
CA VAL A 19 2.84 11.78 2.15
C VAL A 19 2.14 10.82 1.19
N ILE A 20 2.11 9.52 1.50
CA ILE A 20 1.44 8.52 0.67
C ILE A 20 -0.07 8.78 0.62
N GLU A 21 -0.69 8.99 1.78
CA GLU A 21 -2.13 9.28 1.86
C GLU A 21 -2.49 10.57 1.12
N PHE A 22 -1.62 11.59 1.16
CA PHE A 22 -1.83 12.83 0.41
C PHE A 22 -1.80 12.60 -1.10
N ILE A 23 -0.86 11.79 -1.59
CA ILE A 23 -0.75 11.47 -3.02
C ILE A 23 -1.99 10.69 -3.47
N GLU A 24 -2.44 9.70 -2.70
CA GLU A 24 -3.63 8.90 -3.00
C GLU A 24 -4.88 9.79 -3.04
N ALA A 25 -5.03 10.71 -2.09
CA ALA A 25 -6.15 11.65 -2.08
C ALA A 25 -6.17 12.57 -3.33
N VAL A 26 -5.00 13.03 -3.78
CA VAL A 26 -4.88 13.85 -5.00
C VAL A 26 -5.22 13.02 -6.25
N GLU A 27 -4.69 11.81 -6.34
CA GLU A 27 -4.96 10.90 -7.45
C GLU A 27 -6.46 10.59 -7.55
N THR A 28 -7.10 10.28 -6.43
CA THR A 28 -8.54 10.01 -6.34
C THR A 28 -9.38 11.23 -6.74
N ALA A 29 -8.97 12.44 -6.35
CA ALA A 29 -9.63 13.68 -6.77
C ALA A 29 -9.50 13.96 -8.28
N LEU A 30 -8.40 13.55 -8.91
CA LEU A 30 -8.15 13.73 -10.35
C LEU A 30 -8.75 12.60 -11.21
N THR A 31 -8.96 11.42 -10.65
CA THR A 31 -9.46 10.24 -11.37
C THR A 31 -10.88 10.47 -11.91
N VAL A 32 -11.77 11.09 -11.12
CA VAL A 32 -13.15 11.39 -11.50
C VAL A 32 -13.24 12.26 -12.77
N PRO A 33 -12.64 13.47 -12.84
CA PRO A 33 -12.74 14.31 -14.03
C PRO A 33 -12.04 13.71 -15.27
N ILE A 34 -10.96 12.94 -15.10
CA ILE A 34 -10.29 12.25 -16.20
C ILE A 34 -11.21 11.20 -16.84
N LEU A 35 -11.91 10.42 -16.02
CA LEU A 35 -12.81 9.36 -16.50
C LEU A 35 -14.09 9.92 -17.13
N THR A 36 -14.67 10.98 -16.56
CA THR A 36 -15.82 11.66 -17.19
C THR A 36 -15.45 12.26 -18.55
N SER A 37 -14.21 12.73 -18.72
CA SER A 37 -13.71 13.23 -20.01
C SER A 37 -13.61 12.13 -21.08
N LEU A 38 -13.45 10.86 -20.66
CA LEU A 38 -13.40 9.68 -21.53
C LEU A 38 -14.79 9.10 -21.87
N HIS A 39 -15.89 9.77 -21.47
CA HIS A 39 -17.27 9.30 -21.65
C HIS A 39 -17.55 7.91 -21.05
N VAL A 40 -16.83 7.53 -20.00
CA VAL A 40 -17.04 6.26 -19.29
C VAL A 40 -18.18 6.43 -18.28
N ASP A 41 -19.11 5.47 -18.27
CA ASP A 41 -20.23 5.42 -17.32
C ASP A 41 -19.76 5.29 -15.86
N GLU A 42 -20.41 6.02 -14.94
CA GLU A 42 -20.10 6.03 -13.49
C GLU A 42 -20.19 4.63 -12.84
N SER A 43 -20.92 3.71 -13.46
CA SER A 43 -21.08 2.33 -12.96
C SER A 43 -19.75 1.55 -13.00
N TYR A 44 -18.90 1.80 -14.00
CA TYR A 44 -17.60 1.13 -14.12
C TYR A 44 -16.58 1.66 -13.10
N TYR A 45 -16.67 2.95 -12.74
CA TYR A 45 -15.85 3.56 -11.70
C TYR A 45 -16.06 2.87 -10.35
N SER A 46 -17.31 2.74 -9.91
CA SER A 46 -17.65 2.10 -8.64
C SER A 46 -17.19 0.64 -8.57
N MET A 47 -17.27 -0.09 -9.70
CA MET A 47 -16.76 -1.46 -9.78
C MET A 47 -15.24 -1.52 -9.68
N ALA A 48 -14.52 -0.66 -10.39
CA ALA A 48 -13.06 -0.59 -10.33
C ALA A 48 -12.57 -0.25 -8.91
N TRP A 49 -13.26 0.67 -8.24
CA TRP A 49 -12.96 1.03 -6.84
C TRP A 49 -13.16 -0.10 -5.85
N LEU A 50 -14.11 -1.01 -6.11
CA LEU A 50 -14.36 -2.17 -5.25
C LEU A 50 -13.25 -3.23 -5.36
N ILE A 51 -12.52 -3.27 -6.48
CA ILE A 51 -11.43 -4.23 -6.70
C ILE A 51 -10.30 -3.99 -5.68
N SER A 52 -9.95 -2.73 -5.39
CA SER A 52 -8.90 -2.36 -4.43
C SER A 52 -9.08 -2.95 -3.01
N PRO A 53 -10.22 -2.78 -2.31
CA PRO A 53 -10.43 -3.37 -1.00
C PRO A 53 -10.57 -4.89 -1.03
N ILE A 54 -11.11 -5.47 -2.11
CA ILE A 54 -11.17 -6.93 -2.28
C ILE A 54 -9.75 -7.50 -2.37
N LEU A 55 -8.91 -6.94 -3.24
CA LEU A 55 -7.52 -7.35 -3.35
C LEU A 55 -6.78 -7.11 -2.04
N GLY A 56 -6.94 -5.95 -1.40
CA GLY A 56 -6.36 -5.67 -0.09
C GLY A 56 -6.73 -6.73 0.95
N PHE A 57 -8.00 -7.11 1.03
CA PHE A 57 -8.48 -8.10 1.98
C PHE A 57 -7.86 -9.49 1.80
N PHE A 58 -7.62 -9.92 0.56
CA PHE A 58 -6.98 -11.21 0.29
C PHE A 58 -5.45 -11.14 0.34
N PHE A 59 -4.84 -10.12 -0.24
CA PHE A 59 -3.38 -9.99 -0.30
C PHE A 59 -2.76 -9.74 1.07
N GLN A 60 -3.40 -8.93 1.92
CA GLN A 60 -2.85 -8.53 3.21
C GLN A 60 -2.60 -9.71 4.18
N PRO A 61 -3.52 -10.67 4.39
CA PRO A 61 -3.24 -11.85 5.20
C PRO A 61 -2.27 -12.84 4.53
N ILE A 62 -2.35 -13.02 3.21
CA ILE A 62 -1.45 -13.94 2.48
C ILE A 62 -0.01 -13.46 2.60
N VAL A 63 0.24 -12.18 2.30
CA VAL A 63 1.56 -11.57 2.41
C VAL A 63 2.03 -11.54 3.87
N GLY A 64 1.13 -11.27 4.82
CA GLY A 64 1.43 -11.35 6.26
C GLY A 64 1.92 -12.74 6.68
N MET A 65 1.21 -13.80 6.28
CA MET A 65 1.58 -15.19 6.58
C MET A 65 2.89 -15.60 5.89
N TRP A 66 3.08 -15.24 4.63
CA TRP A 66 4.33 -15.51 3.91
C TRP A 66 5.51 -14.74 4.51
N SER A 67 5.31 -13.49 4.91
CA SER A 67 6.33 -12.70 5.62
C SER A 67 6.70 -13.33 6.96
N ASP A 68 5.74 -13.92 7.68
CA ASP A 68 6.02 -14.54 8.97
C ASP A 68 6.73 -15.90 8.87
N THR A 69 6.60 -16.58 7.73
CA THR A 69 7.16 -17.92 7.52
C THR A 69 8.57 -17.89 6.91
N CYS A 70 9.03 -16.74 6.39
CA CYS A 70 10.36 -16.61 5.82
C CYS A 70 11.50 -16.74 6.85
N LYS A 71 12.18 -17.88 6.84
CA LYS A 71 13.42 -18.15 7.60
C LYS A 71 14.70 -17.75 6.84
N CYS A 72 14.71 -16.60 6.19
CA CYS A 72 15.92 -16.10 5.51
C CYS A 72 16.95 -15.57 6.52
N GLN A 73 18.24 -15.84 6.25
CA GLN A 73 19.37 -15.49 7.14
C GLN A 73 19.60 -13.97 7.31
N TRP A 74 18.99 -13.14 6.47
CA TRP A 74 19.05 -11.66 6.52
C TRP A 74 18.02 -10.99 7.44
N GLY A 75 17.18 -11.78 8.14
CA GLY A 75 16.18 -11.29 9.09
C GLY A 75 14.75 -11.26 8.51
N ARG A 76 13.78 -11.59 9.37
CA ARG A 76 12.39 -11.98 9.05
C ARG A 76 11.50 -10.97 8.29
N ARG A 77 11.94 -9.71 8.11
CA ARG A 77 11.14 -8.62 7.47
C ARG A 77 11.82 -7.88 6.32
N ARG A 78 13.14 -7.96 6.21
CA ARG A 78 13.93 -7.22 5.19
C ARG A 78 13.81 -7.77 3.76
N PRO A 79 13.76 -9.10 3.51
CA PRO A 79 13.66 -9.60 2.14
C PRO A 79 12.31 -9.26 1.49
N PHE A 80 11.22 -9.19 2.25
CA PHE A 80 9.92 -8.75 1.74
C PHE A 80 9.91 -7.27 1.35
N ILE A 81 10.48 -6.39 2.18
CA ILE A 81 10.57 -4.95 1.86
C ILE A 81 11.41 -4.74 0.60
N LEU A 82 12.53 -5.48 0.45
CA LEU A 82 13.36 -5.41 -0.75
C LEU A 82 12.65 -5.99 -1.98
N ALA A 83 11.95 -7.12 -1.85
CA ALA A 83 11.20 -7.71 -2.95
C ALA A 83 10.08 -6.79 -3.44
N PHE A 84 9.34 -6.15 -2.53
CA PHE A 84 8.35 -5.13 -2.89
C PHE A 84 9.01 -3.88 -3.49
N ALA A 85 10.13 -3.42 -2.96
CA ALA A 85 10.84 -2.27 -3.53
C ALA A 85 11.39 -2.53 -4.94
N ILE A 86 11.90 -3.75 -5.18
CA ILE A 86 12.39 -4.18 -6.51
C ILE A 86 11.21 -4.39 -7.46
N GLY A 87 10.15 -5.07 -7.01
CA GLY A 87 8.95 -5.30 -7.81
C GLY A 87 8.17 -4.03 -8.14
N ALA A 88 8.27 -2.98 -7.32
CA ALA A 88 7.70 -1.67 -7.62
C ALA A 88 8.59 -0.81 -8.55
N TYR A 89 9.87 -1.14 -8.67
CA TYR A 89 10.82 -0.44 -9.54
C TYR A 89 10.84 -0.98 -10.97
N ILE A 90 10.53 -2.27 -11.16
CA ILE A 90 10.41 -2.95 -12.45
C ILE A 90 9.00 -2.74 -13.01
#